data_AF-A0AA95EL93-F1
#
_entry.id   AF-A0AA95EL93-F1
#
_cell.length_a   1.000
_cell.length_b   1.000
_cell.length_c   1.000
_cell.angle_alpha   90.00
_cell.angle_beta   90.00
_cell.angle_gamma   90.00
#
_symmetry.space_group_name_H-M   'P 1'
#
loop_
_entity.id
_entity.type
_entity.pdbx_description
1 polymer ?
#
loop_
_entity_poly.entity_id
_entity_poly.type
_entity_poly.pdbx_seq_one_letter_code
_entity_poly.pdbx_strand_id
1 'polypeptide(L)'
;MRTKIVCRTVAAVLFCGVSGLSVSAQERAASPLVQQINNGNWLPQAEAEQLVDDLYFNQAIQAYITLLPALNIIGIRDGSEATFGKGYNVLPIWKERMDSRTWIPTPNADVIYSMSYLDLKETGPLVVAAPPNVIGMFTDFFQNTITDVGAIGPDRARGGLYLLLPPDYAGEVPQGYFAFRSKTYNVFLFFRTVMKQGEKGPDPAPAVALAETTRVYPLWEMEKDVKPMQFPDGSGKGINMMYPTDNTFWTKLKAFVDYEPAEAIDPLTRGVLAKFGIVKGKPFAPTERQQALLKKAVETAPKMILATRQLGRPDKRNLYYTDRQCSGDGGETKWVVPEKFFEEFGEVLASVDPLPGEEALYAQFRLLLDSAAKDPSMQEHPGRYGHRDGGGGHQAVLRMAAQRTTGWQWLEPLHQQCPVRHRLL
;
A
#
# COMPACT_ATOMS: atom_id res chain seq x y z
N MET A 1 -38.96 13.02 -105.89
CA MET A 1 -40.25 12.48 -105.41
C MET A 1 -40.00 11.94 -104.01
N ARG A 2 -40.64 12.29 -102.90
CA ARG A 2 -41.91 12.95 -102.52
C ARG A 2 -41.65 13.57 -101.13
N THR A 3 -41.85 14.89 -100.95
CA THR A 3 -43.02 15.54 -100.33
C THR A 3 -42.85 15.80 -98.82
N LYS A 4 -42.87 17.08 -98.46
CA LYS A 4 -42.98 17.64 -97.10
C LYS A 4 -44.33 17.29 -96.49
N ILE A 5 -44.37 16.96 -95.19
CA ILE A 5 -45.52 17.28 -94.31
C ILE A 5 -44.97 17.75 -92.96
N VAL A 6 -45.46 18.93 -92.58
CA VAL A 6 -45.24 19.64 -91.31
C VAL A 6 -46.22 19.09 -90.27
N CYS A 7 -45.78 18.90 -89.03
CA CYS A 7 -46.69 18.95 -87.88
C CYS A 7 -46.01 19.67 -86.72
N ARG A 8 -46.53 20.85 -86.38
CA ARG A 8 -46.13 21.66 -85.22
C ARG A 8 -46.67 20.98 -83.96
N THR A 9 -45.83 20.83 -82.95
CA THR A 9 -46.29 20.55 -81.58
C THR A 9 -45.51 21.47 -80.66
N VAL A 10 -46.24 22.37 -80.01
CA VAL A 10 -45.76 23.31 -78.99
C VAL A 10 -45.43 22.49 -77.75
N ALA A 11 -44.14 22.38 -77.41
CA ALA A 11 -43.70 21.82 -76.13
C ALA A 11 -43.41 22.99 -75.18
N ALA A 12 -44.25 23.10 -74.15
CA ALA A 12 -44.10 24.06 -73.08
C ALA A 12 -42.77 23.84 -72.34
N VAL A 13 -41.94 24.89 -72.29
CA VAL A 13 -40.72 24.92 -71.47
C VAL A 13 -41.17 25.05 -70.02
N LEU A 14 -41.21 23.93 -69.29
CA LEU A 14 -41.25 23.94 -67.83
C LEU A 14 -39.89 24.41 -67.33
N PHE A 15 -39.82 25.68 -66.95
CA PHE A 15 -38.75 26.22 -66.12
C PHE A 15 -38.90 25.61 -64.72
N CYS A 16 -38.33 24.42 -64.51
CA CYS A 16 -38.08 23.93 -63.15
C CYS A 16 -36.97 24.79 -62.56
N GLY A 17 -37.36 25.82 -61.80
CA GLY A 17 -36.46 26.53 -60.90
C GLY A 17 -35.86 25.53 -59.93
N VAL A 18 -34.63 25.10 -60.18
CA VAL A 18 -33.79 24.48 -59.15
C VAL A 18 -33.41 25.62 -58.21
N SER A 19 -34.31 25.93 -57.29
CA SER A 19 -33.99 26.69 -56.09
C SER A 19 -32.86 25.92 -55.41
N GLY A 20 -31.64 26.44 -55.51
CA GLY A 20 -30.53 25.95 -54.70
C GLY A 20 -30.94 26.08 -53.25
N LEU A 21 -31.38 24.97 -52.65
CA LEU A 21 -31.43 24.81 -51.21
C LEU A 21 -29.96 24.82 -50.77
N SER A 22 -29.44 26.01 -50.53
CA SER A 22 -28.30 26.18 -49.66
C SER A 22 -28.70 25.55 -48.34
N VAL A 23 -28.26 24.31 -48.12
CA VAL A 23 -28.19 23.75 -46.78
C VAL A 23 -27.12 24.59 -46.09
N SER A 24 -27.53 25.75 -45.57
CA SER A 24 -26.81 26.38 -44.48
C SER A 24 -26.85 25.35 -43.36
N ALA A 25 -25.77 24.59 -43.22
CA ALA A 25 -25.46 23.94 -41.97
C ALA A 25 -25.48 25.06 -40.94
N GLN A 26 -26.60 25.18 -40.22
CA GLN A 26 -26.74 26.16 -39.18
C GLN A 26 -25.70 25.76 -38.14
N GLU A 27 -24.56 26.47 -38.14
CA GLU A 27 -23.57 26.40 -37.08
C GLU A 27 -24.37 26.64 -35.80
N ARG A 28 -24.73 25.55 -35.12
CA ARG A 28 -25.24 25.67 -33.76
C ARG A 28 -24.10 26.33 -33.02
N ALA A 29 -24.32 27.57 -32.59
CA ALA A 29 -23.38 28.29 -31.76
C ALA A 29 -22.89 27.31 -30.69
N ALA A 30 -21.58 27.16 -30.60
CA ALA A 30 -20.94 26.29 -29.62
C ALA A 30 -21.58 26.54 -28.25
N SER A 31 -21.81 25.49 -27.46
CA SER A 31 -22.36 25.67 -26.12
C SER A 31 -21.45 26.61 -25.31
N PRO A 32 -21.97 27.32 -24.29
CA PRO A 32 -21.15 28.23 -23.47
C PRO A 32 -19.88 27.55 -22.93
N LEU A 33 -19.96 26.26 -22.60
CA LEU A 33 -18.80 25.46 -22.17
C LEU A 33 -17.75 25.33 -23.29
N VAL A 34 -18.16 25.02 -24.51
CA VAL A 34 -17.25 24.85 -25.66
C VAL A 34 -16.66 26.21 -26.10
N GLN A 35 -17.43 27.30 -25.96
CA GLN A 35 -16.90 28.65 -26.13
C GLN A 35 -15.85 29.01 -25.07
N GLN A 36 -16.03 28.61 -23.82
CA GLN A 36 -15.07 28.90 -22.76
C GLN A 36 -13.70 28.21 -22.97
N ILE A 37 -13.67 27.01 -23.57
CA ILE A 37 -12.44 26.22 -23.67
C ILE A 37 -11.47 26.79 -24.73
N ASN A 38 -11.97 27.20 -25.90
CA ASN A 38 -11.16 27.82 -26.94
C ASN A 38 -12.01 28.59 -27.98
N ASN A 39 -13.00 29.36 -27.52
CA ASN A 39 -13.97 30.07 -28.37
C ASN A 39 -14.70 29.15 -29.37
N GLY A 40 -14.85 27.87 -29.03
CA GLY A 40 -15.42 26.84 -29.88
C GLY A 40 -14.54 26.33 -31.02
N ASN A 41 -13.27 26.72 -31.06
CA ASN A 41 -12.32 26.28 -32.08
C ASN A 41 -11.44 25.13 -31.59
N TRP A 42 -10.88 24.35 -32.53
CA TRP A 42 -9.76 23.47 -32.23
C TRP A 42 -8.50 24.28 -31.89
N LEU A 43 -7.64 23.71 -31.06
CA LEU A 43 -6.36 24.33 -30.70
C LEU A 43 -5.38 24.28 -31.88
N PRO A 44 -4.43 25.23 -31.97
CA PRO A 44 -3.28 25.10 -32.86
C PRO A 44 -2.54 23.78 -32.61
N GLN A 45 -2.06 23.13 -33.67
CA GLN A 45 -1.44 21.79 -33.61
C GLN A 45 -0.34 21.70 -32.54
N ALA A 46 0.60 22.65 -32.51
CA ALA A 46 1.70 22.66 -31.56
C ALA A 46 1.24 22.78 -30.10
N GLU A 47 0.20 23.59 -29.85
CA GLU A 47 -0.39 23.75 -28.52
C GLU A 47 -1.11 22.47 -28.09
N ALA A 48 -1.88 21.86 -28.98
CA ALA A 48 -2.56 20.60 -28.71
C ALA A 48 -1.57 19.48 -28.35
N GLU A 49 -0.47 19.36 -29.11
CA GLU A 49 0.58 18.39 -28.82
C GLU A 49 1.27 18.63 -27.47
N GLN A 50 1.53 19.89 -27.12
CA GLN A 50 2.12 20.22 -25.82
C GLN A 50 1.18 19.88 -24.66
N LEU A 51 -0.12 20.18 -24.78
CA LEU A 51 -1.10 19.85 -23.74
C LEU A 51 -1.29 18.34 -23.58
N VAL A 52 -1.16 17.57 -24.66
CA VAL A 52 -1.16 16.10 -24.59
C VAL A 52 0.07 15.58 -23.85
N ASP A 53 1.25 16.17 -24.08
CA ASP A 53 2.47 15.83 -23.32
C ASP A 53 2.35 16.19 -21.85
N ASP A 54 1.80 17.37 -21.53
CA ASP A 54 1.59 17.80 -20.15
C ASP A 54 0.62 16.87 -19.43
N LEU A 55 -0.45 16.45 -20.11
CA LEU A 55 -1.38 15.45 -19.58
C LEU A 55 -0.71 14.09 -19.37
N TYR A 56 0.10 13.64 -20.32
CA TYR A 56 0.86 12.40 -20.23
C TYR A 56 1.82 12.43 -19.03
N PHE A 57 2.58 13.51 -18.88
CA PHE A 57 3.49 13.73 -17.76
C PHE A 57 2.76 13.74 -16.41
N ASN A 58 1.66 14.49 -16.32
CA ASN A 58 0.85 14.56 -15.09
C ASN A 58 0.30 13.18 -14.71
N GLN A 59 -0.19 12.41 -15.68
CA GLN A 59 -0.67 11.05 -15.44
C GLN A 59 0.46 10.11 -15.04
N ALA A 60 1.67 10.27 -15.61
CA ALA A 60 2.83 9.48 -15.22
C ALA A 60 3.26 9.76 -13.76
N ILE A 61 3.22 11.02 -13.32
CA ILE A 61 3.43 11.39 -11.91
C ILE A 61 2.41 10.68 -11.01
N GLN A 62 1.12 10.72 -11.35
CA GLN A 62 0.08 10.08 -10.55
C GLN A 62 0.27 8.56 -10.51
N ALA A 63 0.54 7.92 -11.66
CA ALA A 63 0.81 6.49 -11.71
C ALA A 63 2.03 6.08 -10.87
N TYR A 64 3.09 6.89 -10.89
CA TYR A 64 4.25 6.67 -10.02
C TYR A 64 3.85 6.66 -8.54
N ILE A 65 3.10 7.67 -8.09
CA ILE A 65 2.68 7.80 -6.69
C ILE A 65 1.73 6.66 -6.30
N THR A 66 0.73 6.36 -7.14
CA THR A 66 -0.25 5.30 -6.88
C THR A 66 0.37 3.92 -6.77
N LEU A 67 1.40 3.62 -7.57
CA LEU A 67 2.01 2.29 -7.64
C LEU A 67 3.30 2.18 -6.82
N LEU A 68 3.65 3.21 -6.06
CA LEU A 68 4.80 3.20 -5.18
C LEU A 68 4.78 2.05 -4.15
N PRO A 69 3.64 1.67 -3.53
CA PRO A 69 3.57 0.50 -2.65
C PRO A 69 4.03 -0.80 -3.34
N ALA A 70 3.59 -1.01 -4.59
CA ALA A 70 3.99 -2.17 -5.38
C ALA A 70 5.49 -2.17 -5.69
N LEU A 71 6.01 -1.03 -6.15
CA LEU A 71 7.44 -0.93 -6.45
C LEU A 71 8.30 -1.09 -5.19
N ASN A 72 7.81 -0.63 -4.04
CA ASN A 72 8.48 -0.82 -2.77
C ASN A 72 8.68 -2.30 -2.44
N ILE A 73 7.60 -3.10 -2.48
CA ILE A 73 7.69 -4.54 -2.21
C ILE A 73 8.52 -5.26 -3.28
N ILE A 74 8.45 -4.84 -4.55
CA ILE A 74 9.32 -5.36 -5.62
C ILE A 74 10.80 -5.10 -5.31
N GLY A 75 11.16 -3.88 -4.89
CA GLY A 75 12.54 -3.55 -4.52
C GLY A 75 13.04 -4.36 -3.32
N ILE A 76 12.17 -4.52 -2.31
CA ILE A 76 12.45 -5.32 -1.12
C ILE A 76 12.68 -6.80 -1.50
N ARG A 77 11.79 -7.39 -2.32
CA ARG A 77 11.95 -8.75 -2.85
C ARG A 77 13.26 -8.88 -3.61
N ASP A 78 13.47 -8.06 -4.63
CA ASP A 78 14.58 -8.19 -5.57
C ASP A 78 15.93 -8.06 -4.83
N GLY A 79 16.05 -7.13 -3.87
CA GLY A 79 17.26 -6.97 -3.06
C GLY A 79 17.53 -8.16 -2.12
N SER A 80 16.47 -8.70 -1.53
CA SER A 80 16.55 -9.90 -0.69
C SER A 80 16.95 -11.12 -1.52
N GLU A 81 16.27 -11.37 -2.63
CA GLU A 81 16.55 -12.52 -3.50
C GLU A 81 17.95 -12.47 -4.12
N ALA A 82 18.45 -11.26 -4.45
CA ALA A 82 19.82 -11.08 -4.93
C ALA A 82 20.88 -11.48 -3.88
N THR A 83 20.55 -11.39 -2.60
CA THR A 83 21.49 -11.68 -1.49
C THR A 83 21.33 -13.10 -0.96
N PHE A 84 20.11 -13.60 -0.87
CA PHE A 84 19.77 -14.83 -0.15
C PHE A 84 19.24 -15.95 -1.05
N GLY A 85 18.92 -15.64 -2.31
CA GLY A 85 18.27 -16.55 -3.23
C GLY A 85 16.74 -16.46 -3.20
N LYS A 86 16.11 -17.01 -4.24
CA LYS A 86 14.65 -17.11 -4.40
C LYS A 86 14.15 -18.49 -3.92
N GLY A 87 12.97 -18.52 -3.33
CA GLY A 87 12.22 -19.76 -3.09
C GLY A 87 11.28 -19.64 -1.90
N TYR A 88 10.17 -20.40 -1.92
CA TYR A 88 9.21 -20.42 -0.81
C TYR A 88 9.86 -20.88 0.51
N ASN A 89 10.91 -21.70 0.43
CA ASN A 89 11.62 -22.25 1.57
C ASN A 89 12.77 -21.36 2.06
N VAL A 90 12.96 -20.18 1.48
CA VAL A 90 14.00 -19.21 1.89
C VAL A 90 13.34 -18.09 2.70
N LEU A 91 13.66 -18.04 4.00
CA LEU A 91 13.16 -17.04 4.94
C LEU A 91 14.36 -16.35 5.61
N PRO A 92 14.91 -15.28 5.02
CA PRO A 92 15.92 -14.45 5.67
C PRO A 92 15.47 -13.96 7.04
N ILE A 93 16.37 -14.09 8.02
CA ILE A 93 16.19 -13.59 9.38
C ILE A 93 17.34 -12.65 9.68
N TRP A 94 17.04 -11.46 10.21
CA TRP A 94 18.06 -10.62 10.82
C TRP A 94 18.25 -11.12 12.25
N LYS A 95 19.20 -12.04 12.44
CA LYS A 95 19.37 -12.80 13.69
C LYS A 95 19.89 -11.93 14.84
N GLU A 96 20.63 -10.88 14.50
CA GLU A 96 20.86 -9.72 15.34
C GLU A 96 19.94 -8.58 14.92
N ARG A 97 19.92 -7.48 15.68
CA ARG A 97 19.17 -6.28 15.29
C ARG A 97 19.54 -5.83 13.88
N MET A 98 18.51 -5.51 13.08
CA MET A 98 18.73 -4.88 11.78
C MET A 98 19.39 -3.51 11.98
N ASP A 99 20.43 -3.23 11.22
CA ASP A 99 21.20 -1.98 11.28
C ASP A 99 21.18 -1.23 9.94
N SER A 100 21.84 -0.07 9.91
CA SER A 100 21.85 0.83 8.75
C SER A 100 22.56 0.28 7.51
N ARG A 101 23.20 -0.90 7.57
CA ARG A 101 23.80 -1.56 6.40
C ARG A 101 22.72 -2.22 5.54
N THR A 102 21.59 -2.61 6.12
CA THR A 102 20.41 -3.05 5.35
C THR A 102 19.60 -1.80 4.96
N TRP A 103 19.63 -1.45 3.69
CA TRP A 103 18.83 -0.36 3.14
C TRP A 103 17.43 -0.86 2.81
N ILE A 104 16.54 -0.71 3.77
CA ILE A 104 15.11 -1.03 3.69
C ILE A 104 14.34 0.15 4.31
N PRO A 105 13.08 0.42 3.90
CA PRO A 105 12.34 1.52 4.50
C PRO A 105 12.14 1.35 6.01
N THR A 106 12.63 2.30 6.80
CA THR A 106 12.31 2.51 8.23
C THR A 106 12.16 1.24 9.08
N PRO A 107 13.20 0.38 9.17
CA PRO A 107 13.12 -0.80 10.00
C PRO A 107 13.12 -0.43 11.48
N ASN A 108 12.41 -1.23 12.27
CA ASN A 108 12.48 -1.17 13.75
C ASN A 108 13.71 -1.95 14.26
N ALA A 109 14.51 -1.37 15.16
CA ALA A 109 15.68 -2.02 15.73
C ALA A 109 15.40 -2.89 16.98
N ASP A 110 14.14 -2.97 17.44
CA ASP A 110 13.76 -3.62 18.70
C ASP A 110 13.16 -5.04 18.54
N VAL A 111 13.13 -5.57 17.31
CA VAL A 111 12.56 -6.89 17.00
C VAL A 111 13.43 -7.68 16.02
N ILE A 112 13.27 -9.00 16.02
CA ILE A 112 13.85 -9.88 15.01
C ILE A 112 12.90 -9.96 13.82
N TYR A 113 13.40 -9.59 12.63
CA TYR A 113 12.65 -9.66 11.38
C TYR A 113 12.82 -11.00 10.70
N SER A 114 11.70 -11.57 10.23
CA SER A 114 11.69 -12.62 9.22
C SER A 114 10.81 -12.16 8.05
N MET A 115 11.40 -12.08 6.86
CA MET A 115 10.71 -11.57 5.67
C MET A 115 10.89 -12.50 4.49
N SER A 116 9.81 -12.85 3.81
CA SER A 116 9.86 -13.68 2.60
C SER A 116 8.82 -13.23 1.58
N TYR A 117 9.03 -13.63 0.32
CA TYR A 117 8.26 -13.21 -0.84
C TYR A 117 7.78 -14.46 -1.54
N LEU A 118 6.50 -14.74 -1.36
CA LEU A 118 5.89 -16.00 -1.73
C LEU A 118 5.27 -15.86 -3.12
N ASP A 119 5.65 -16.73 -4.06
CA ASP A 119 5.19 -16.72 -5.44
C ASP A 119 4.16 -17.84 -5.66
N LEU A 120 2.88 -17.52 -5.46
CA LEU A 120 1.77 -18.47 -5.55
C LEU A 120 1.51 -18.93 -6.99
N LYS A 121 2.05 -18.23 -8.01
CA LYS A 121 1.96 -18.66 -9.41
C LYS A 121 2.93 -19.79 -9.72
N GLU A 122 4.14 -19.71 -9.16
CA GLU A 122 5.16 -20.73 -9.32
C GLU A 122 4.85 -21.98 -8.48
N THR A 123 4.37 -21.77 -7.25
CA THR A 123 4.23 -22.84 -6.26
C THR A 123 2.79 -23.37 -6.09
N GLY A 124 1.79 -22.62 -6.54
CA GLY A 124 0.39 -22.89 -6.22
C GLY A 124 0.03 -22.48 -4.79
N PRO A 125 -0.99 -23.10 -4.18
CA PRO A 125 -1.38 -22.81 -2.80
C PRO A 125 -0.25 -23.14 -1.81
N LEU A 126 0.12 -22.19 -0.95
CA LEU A 126 1.17 -22.34 0.05
C LEU A 126 0.59 -22.39 1.45
N VAL A 127 1.10 -23.30 2.28
CA VAL A 127 0.88 -23.31 3.71
C VAL A 127 2.05 -22.64 4.41
N VAL A 128 1.76 -21.73 5.32
CA VAL A 128 2.72 -21.14 6.26
C VAL A 128 2.34 -21.59 7.68
N ALA A 129 3.19 -22.41 8.28
CA ALA A 129 3.12 -22.73 9.70
C ALA A 129 3.78 -21.59 10.48
N ALA A 130 2.96 -20.66 10.96
CA ALA A 130 3.40 -19.52 11.74
C ALA A 130 3.64 -19.94 13.20
N PRO A 131 4.78 -19.56 13.82
CA PRO A 131 5.02 -19.87 15.21
C PRO A 131 4.17 -19.02 16.16
N PRO A 132 3.96 -19.46 17.42
CA PRO A 132 3.23 -18.69 18.40
C PRO A 132 3.93 -17.36 18.71
N ASN A 133 3.17 -16.38 19.20
CA ASN A 133 3.64 -15.07 19.67
C ASN A 133 4.42 -14.23 18.64
N VAL A 134 4.37 -14.58 17.35
CA VAL A 134 4.83 -13.68 16.28
C VAL A 134 3.84 -12.54 16.13
N ILE A 135 4.37 -11.34 15.87
CA ILE A 135 3.60 -10.19 15.39
C ILE A 135 3.85 -10.11 13.90
N GLY A 136 2.83 -10.36 13.08
CA GLY A 136 3.04 -10.40 11.65
C GLY A 136 1.80 -10.13 10.83
N MET A 137 1.99 -10.13 9.53
CA MET A 137 0.91 -10.03 8.56
C MET A 137 1.33 -10.67 7.24
N PHE A 138 0.34 -11.03 6.45
CA PHE A 138 0.49 -11.30 5.03
C PHE A 138 -0.12 -10.13 4.26
N THR A 139 0.60 -9.60 3.28
CA THR A 139 0.06 -8.58 2.37
C THR A 139 0.16 -9.03 0.93
N ASP A 140 -0.75 -8.53 0.10
CA ASP A 140 -0.53 -8.56 -1.35
C ASP A 140 0.64 -7.61 -1.71
N PHE A 141 1.09 -7.63 -2.97
CA PHE A 141 2.20 -6.78 -3.39
C PHE A 141 1.84 -5.29 -3.48
N PHE A 142 0.56 -4.91 -3.42
CA PHE A 142 0.15 -3.50 -3.26
C PHE A 142 0.14 -3.05 -1.79
N GLN A 143 0.62 -3.89 -0.87
CA GLN A 143 0.60 -3.68 0.57
C GLN A 143 -0.81 -3.64 1.18
N ASN A 144 -1.82 -4.23 0.51
CA ASN A 144 -3.10 -4.47 1.17
C ASN A 144 -2.98 -5.68 2.10
N THR A 145 -3.40 -5.52 3.35
CA THR A 145 -3.41 -6.63 4.32
C THR A 145 -4.37 -7.73 3.86
N ILE A 146 -3.85 -8.95 3.72
CA ILE A 146 -4.63 -10.17 3.49
C ILE A 146 -5.16 -10.67 4.83
N THR A 147 -4.26 -10.81 5.81
CA THR A 147 -4.60 -11.19 7.19
C THR A 147 -3.44 -10.87 8.13
N ASP A 148 -3.76 -10.67 9.41
CA ASP A 148 -2.79 -10.52 10.49
C ASP A 148 -2.38 -11.88 11.07
N VAL A 149 -1.21 -11.92 11.71
CA VAL A 149 -0.66 -13.07 12.43
C VAL A 149 -0.29 -12.64 13.84
N GLY A 150 -0.63 -13.45 14.84
CA GLY A 150 -0.39 -13.17 16.25
C GLY A 150 -1.66 -12.82 17.02
N ALA A 151 -1.53 -11.94 18.02
CA ALA A 151 -2.62 -11.66 18.98
C ALA A 151 -3.94 -11.20 18.31
N ILE A 152 -3.82 -10.39 17.26
CA ILE A 152 -4.96 -9.88 16.48
C ILE A 152 -5.31 -10.74 15.26
N GLY A 153 -4.47 -11.72 14.93
CA GLY A 153 -4.72 -12.68 13.86
C GLY A 153 -5.69 -13.79 14.27
N PRO A 154 -6.12 -14.64 13.33
CA PRO A 154 -7.01 -15.77 13.61
C PRO A 154 -6.36 -16.82 14.54
N ASP A 155 -5.03 -16.89 14.60
CA ASP A 155 -4.29 -17.79 15.48
C ASP A 155 -4.28 -17.34 16.96
N ARG A 156 -4.59 -16.06 17.24
CA ARG A 156 -4.61 -15.48 18.61
C ARG A 156 -3.31 -15.74 19.37
N ALA A 157 -2.19 -15.51 18.70
CA ALA A 157 -0.81 -15.73 19.18
C ALA A 157 -0.45 -17.18 19.55
N ARG A 158 -1.32 -18.17 19.26
CA ARG A 158 -1.00 -19.58 19.49
C ARG A 158 -0.22 -20.22 18.35
N GLY A 159 0.02 -19.47 17.26
CA GLY A 159 0.56 -20.03 16.03
C GLY A 159 -0.50 -20.84 15.29
N GLY A 160 -0.24 -21.15 14.03
CA GLY A 160 -1.23 -21.83 13.22
C GLY A 160 -0.79 -22.06 11.78
N LEU A 161 -1.61 -22.82 11.07
CA LEU A 161 -1.42 -23.12 9.66
C LEU A 161 -2.24 -22.15 8.82
N TYR A 162 -1.56 -21.22 8.16
CA TYR A 162 -2.15 -20.26 7.24
C TYR A 162 -2.06 -20.82 5.82
N LEU A 163 -3.19 -20.89 5.12
CA LEU A 163 -3.23 -21.35 3.74
C LEU A 163 -3.46 -20.14 2.82
N LEU A 164 -2.43 -19.81 2.03
CA LEU A 164 -2.44 -18.74 1.05
C LEU A 164 -2.79 -19.31 -0.32
N LEU A 165 -3.90 -18.86 -0.89
CA LEU A 165 -4.41 -19.32 -2.18
C LEU A 165 -4.10 -18.30 -3.28
N PRO A 166 -3.63 -18.74 -4.47
CA PRO A 166 -3.49 -17.84 -5.60
C PRO A 166 -4.85 -17.28 -6.05
N PRO A 167 -4.85 -16.12 -6.74
CA PRO A 167 -6.07 -15.42 -7.15
C PRO A 167 -7.00 -16.27 -8.04
N ASP A 168 -6.42 -17.17 -8.83
CA ASP A 168 -7.09 -18.08 -9.77
C ASP A 168 -7.27 -19.51 -9.24
N TYR A 169 -7.06 -19.75 -7.93
CA TYR A 169 -7.24 -21.07 -7.35
C TYR A 169 -8.69 -21.57 -7.44
N ALA A 170 -8.88 -22.70 -8.14
CA ALA A 170 -10.17 -23.36 -8.32
C ALA A 170 -10.26 -24.75 -7.66
N GLY A 171 -9.20 -25.19 -6.96
CA GLY A 171 -9.17 -26.47 -6.27
C GLY A 171 -9.93 -26.46 -4.94
N GLU A 172 -9.98 -27.63 -4.29
CA GLU A 172 -10.57 -27.76 -2.96
C GLU A 172 -9.71 -27.05 -1.91
N VAL A 173 -10.38 -26.50 -0.89
CA VAL A 173 -9.73 -25.88 0.27
C VAL A 173 -9.93 -26.81 1.46
N PRO A 174 -8.87 -27.51 1.92
CA PRO A 174 -9.00 -28.44 3.04
C PRO A 174 -9.32 -27.71 4.35
N GLN A 175 -9.97 -28.42 5.27
CA GLN A 175 -10.22 -27.93 6.63
C GLN A 175 -8.93 -27.92 7.47
N GLY A 176 -8.94 -27.18 8.58
CA GLY A 176 -7.82 -27.12 9.53
C GLY A 176 -6.80 -26.00 9.26
N TYR A 177 -7.03 -25.17 8.23
CA TYR A 177 -6.21 -24.02 7.90
C TYR A 177 -6.96 -22.70 8.08
N PHE A 178 -6.25 -21.63 8.41
CA PHE A 178 -6.73 -20.27 8.20
C PHE A 178 -6.50 -19.90 6.73
N ALA A 179 -7.51 -20.12 5.89
CA ALA A 179 -7.40 -19.97 4.45
C ALA A 179 -7.74 -18.55 3.97
N PHE A 180 -6.86 -17.97 3.15
CA PHE A 180 -7.03 -16.65 2.56
C PHE A 180 -6.63 -16.66 1.09
N ARG A 181 -7.36 -15.90 0.27
CA ARG A 181 -7.04 -15.72 -1.16
C ARG A 181 -6.37 -14.37 -1.38
N SER A 182 -5.20 -14.40 -1.99
CA SER A 182 -4.50 -13.17 -2.40
C SER A 182 -5.07 -12.63 -3.71
N LYS A 183 -5.06 -11.30 -3.87
CA LYS A 183 -5.39 -10.65 -5.16
C LYS A 183 -4.23 -10.72 -6.16
N THR A 184 -3.00 -10.79 -5.66
CA THR A 184 -1.77 -10.97 -6.44
C THR A 184 -1.24 -12.39 -6.29
N TYR A 185 -0.49 -12.86 -7.28
CA TYR A 185 0.31 -14.08 -7.17
C TYR A 185 1.43 -13.94 -6.15
N ASN A 186 2.07 -12.77 -6.09
CA ASN A 186 3.11 -12.53 -5.10
C ASN A 186 2.50 -12.08 -3.76
N VAL A 187 2.93 -12.69 -2.64
CA VAL A 187 2.53 -12.34 -1.27
C VAL A 187 3.75 -12.01 -0.45
N PHE A 188 3.67 -10.96 0.36
CA PHE A 188 4.74 -10.61 1.30
C PHE A 188 4.42 -11.20 2.68
N LEU A 189 5.33 -12.02 3.19
CA LEU A 189 5.33 -12.51 4.57
C LEU A 189 6.21 -11.57 5.39
N PHE A 190 5.63 -10.96 6.41
CA PHE A 190 6.32 -10.05 7.30
C PHE A 190 6.09 -10.43 8.76
N PHE A 191 7.10 -11.05 9.37
CA PHE A 191 7.04 -11.47 10.77
C PHE A 191 8.06 -10.71 11.62
N ARG A 192 7.63 -10.40 12.84
CA ARG A 192 8.45 -9.86 13.91
C ARG A 192 8.35 -10.79 15.11
N THR A 193 9.51 -11.18 15.63
CA THR A 193 9.61 -11.91 16.89
C THR A 193 10.24 -10.99 17.93
N VAL A 194 9.56 -10.84 19.07
CA VAL A 194 9.99 -9.93 20.14
C VAL A 194 11.14 -10.55 20.92
N MET A 195 12.22 -9.78 21.09
CA MET A 195 13.36 -10.18 21.92
C MET A 195 12.98 -10.20 23.40
N LYS A 196 13.50 -11.17 24.14
CA LYS A 196 13.36 -11.20 25.61
C LYS A 196 14.48 -10.39 26.25
N GLN A 197 14.28 -9.96 27.49
CA GLN A 197 15.36 -9.39 28.29
C GLN A 197 16.37 -10.49 28.64
N GLY A 198 17.64 -10.28 28.30
CA GLY A 198 18.78 -11.07 28.75
C GLY A 198 19.62 -10.33 29.80
N GLU A 199 20.75 -10.92 30.19
CA GLU A 199 21.62 -10.41 31.27
C GLU A 199 22.23 -9.04 30.97
N LYS A 200 22.53 -8.74 29.69
CA LYS A 200 23.23 -7.52 29.24
C LYS A 200 22.36 -6.60 28.38
N GLY A 201 21.05 -6.86 28.33
CA GLY A 201 20.10 -6.19 27.42
C GLY A 201 19.25 -7.20 26.67
N PRO A 202 18.48 -6.76 25.65
CA PRO A 202 17.66 -7.66 24.85
C PRO A 202 18.48 -8.77 24.19
N ASP A 203 18.05 -10.02 24.39
CA ASP A 203 18.66 -11.23 23.86
C ASP A 203 17.88 -11.70 22.61
N PRO A 204 18.52 -11.72 21.44
CA PRO A 204 17.88 -12.15 20.21
C PRO A 204 17.73 -13.68 20.10
N ALA A 205 18.55 -14.48 20.80
CA ALA A 205 18.63 -15.92 20.54
C ALA A 205 17.30 -16.66 20.73
N PRO A 206 16.48 -16.40 21.78
CA PRO A 206 15.16 -17.02 21.92
C PRO A 206 14.19 -16.62 20.80
N ALA A 207 14.26 -15.37 20.33
CA ALA A 207 13.41 -14.87 19.26
C ALA A 207 13.79 -15.46 17.91
N VAL A 208 15.08 -15.61 17.63
CA VAL A 208 15.61 -16.28 16.44
C VAL A 208 15.22 -17.76 16.44
N ALA A 209 15.44 -18.48 17.53
CA ALA A 209 15.08 -19.89 17.63
C ALA A 209 13.59 -20.12 17.39
N LEU A 210 12.72 -19.23 17.89
CA LEU A 210 11.28 -19.27 17.62
C LEU A 210 10.96 -18.97 16.15
N ALA A 211 11.58 -17.94 15.57
CA ALA A 211 11.39 -17.59 14.16
C ALA A 211 11.79 -18.72 13.19
N GLU A 212 12.88 -19.44 13.48
CA GLU A 212 13.37 -20.59 12.71
C GLU A 212 12.47 -21.83 12.79
N THR A 213 11.43 -21.82 13.64
CA THR A 213 10.40 -22.88 13.61
C THR A 213 9.34 -22.65 12.52
N THR A 214 9.36 -21.50 11.84
CA THR A 214 8.46 -21.22 10.71
C THR A 214 8.68 -22.22 9.59
N ARG A 215 7.61 -22.83 9.08
CA ARG A 215 7.67 -23.67 7.87
C ARG A 215 6.79 -23.10 6.78
N VAL A 216 7.26 -23.18 5.53
CA VAL A 216 6.50 -22.83 4.33
C VAL A 216 6.57 -24.00 3.36
N TYR A 217 5.43 -24.45 2.83
CA TYR A 217 5.38 -25.58 1.90
C TYR A 217 4.15 -25.53 0.99
N PRO A 218 4.22 -26.06 -0.26
CA PRO A 218 3.04 -26.17 -1.11
C PRO A 218 2.03 -27.15 -0.51
N LEU A 219 0.74 -26.79 -0.56
CA LEU A 219 -0.34 -27.53 0.10
C LEU A 219 -0.40 -29.02 -0.31
N TRP A 220 -0.16 -29.29 -1.60
CA TRP A 220 -0.32 -30.61 -2.20
C TRP A 220 0.99 -31.37 -2.40
N GLU A 221 2.11 -30.80 -1.95
CA GLU A 221 3.41 -31.45 -2.07
C GLU A 221 3.58 -32.53 -1.01
N MET A 222 4.17 -33.66 -1.38
CA MET A 222 4.46 -34.73 -0.43
C MET A 222 5.62 -34.30 0.49
N GLU A 223 5.53 -34.59 1.79
CA GLU A 223 6.54 -34.14 2.79
C GLU A 223 7.99 -34.46 2.40
N LYS A 224 8.24 -35.61 1.76
CA LYS A 224 9.57 -36.02 1.30
C LYS A 224 10.15 -35.13 0.19
N ASP A 225 9.29 -34.46 -0.57
CA ASP A 225 9.62 -33.63 -1.72
C ASP A 225 9.62 -32.13 -1.35
N VAL A 226 9.08 -31.78 -0.17
CA VAL A 226 9.15 -30.43 0.40
C VAL A 226 10.60 -30.05 0.69
N LYS A 227 11.07 -28.98 0.04
CA LYS A 227 12.40 -28.42 0.29
C LYS A 227 12.58 -28.03 1.77
N PRO A 228 13.73 -28.35 2.40
CA PRO A 228 14.04 -27.87 3.74
C PRO A 228 14.05 -26.35 3.82
N MET A 229 13.56 -25.80 4.93
CA MET A 229 13.65 -24.36 5.19
C MET A 229 15.11 -23.90 5.30
N GLN A 230 15.38 -22.71 4.79
CA GLN A 230 16.65 -22.03 4.90
C GLN A 230 16.43 -20.68 5.59
N PHE A 231 17.20 -20.42 6.64
CA PHE A 231 17.12 -19.19 7.42
C PHE A 231 18.44 -18.41 7.33
N PRO A 232 18.74 -17.83 6.15
CA PRO A 232 19.97 -17.08 5.97
C PRO A 232 19.99 -15.86 6.89
N ASP A 233 21.13 -15.62 7.52
CA ASP A 233 21.32 -14.46 8.39
C ASP A 233 21.56 -13.21 7.55
N GLY A 234 20.69 -12.21 7.73
CA GLY A 234 20.80 -10.88 7.11
C GLY A 234 21.56 -9.87 7.93
N SER A 235 21.87 -10.18 9.19
CA SER A 235 22.49 -9.22 10.10
C SER A 235 23.89 -8.83 9.66
N GLY A 236 24.13 -7.53 9.73
CA GLY A 236 25.39 -6.90 9.38
C GLY A 236 25.82 -6.95 7.92
N LYS A 237 24.92 -7.36 7.02
CA LYS A 237 25.17 -7.36 5.57
C LYS A 237 24.76 -6.03 4.94
N GLY A 238 25.53 -5.60 3.96
CA GLY A 238 25.18 -4.48 3.07
C GLY A 238 24.16 -4.95 2.04
N ILE A 239 22.87 -4.72 2.30
CA ILE A 239 21.77 -5.22 1.45
C ILE A 239 20.98 -4.02 0.95
N ASN A 240 20.86 -3.88 -0.37
CA ASN A 240 20.02 -2.84 -0.96
C ASN A 240 18.64 -3.41 -1.31
N MET A 241 17.65 -3.10 -0.49
CA MET A 241 16.26 -3.53 -0.62
C MET A 241 15.34 -2.35 -1.01
N MET A 242 15.92 -1.30 -1.61
CA MET A 242 15.19 -0.13 -2.07
C MET A 242 14.73 -0.32 -3.51
N TYR A 243 13.56 0.26 -3.84
CA TYR A 243 13.06 0.33 -5.20
C TYR A 243 13.88 1.33 -6.04
N PRO A 244 13.95 1.14 -7.38
CA PRO A 244 14.70 2.05 -8.23
C PRO A 244 14.03 3.43 -8.33
N THR A 245 14.86 4.46 -8.39
CA THR A 245 14.47 5.87 -8.56
C THR A 245 14.86 6.42 -9.93
N ASP A 246 15.09 5.53 -10.90
CA ASP A 246 15.39 5.84 -12.29
C ASP A 246 14.37 5.17 -13.24
N ASN A 247 14.61 5.27 -14.55
CA ASN A 247 13.71 4.71 -15.57
C ASN A 247 13.45 3.20 -15.45
N THR A 248 14.27 2.45 -14.71
CA THR A 248 14.00 1.03 -14.45
C THR A 248 12.72 0.82 -13.63
N PHE A 249 12.19 1.87 -12.98
CA PHE A 249 10.85 1.89 -12.38
C PHE A 249 9.79 1.38 -13.37
N TRP A 250 9.74 1.93 -14.58
CA TRP A 250 8.70 1.62 -15.56
C TRP A 250 8.83 0.22 -16.13
N THR A 251 10.05 -0.26 -16.33
CA THR A 251 10.29 -1.62 -16.83
C THR A 251 10.01 -2.67 -15.76
N LYS A 252 10.35 -2.42 -14.49
CA LYS A 252 9.95 -3.28 -13.37
C LYS A 252 8.44 -3.31 -13.18
N LEU A 253 7.79 -2.15 -13.25
CA LEU A 253 6.34 -2.07 -13.19
C LEU A 253 5.69 -2.85 -14.34
N LYS A 254 6.24 -2.75 -15.56
CA LYS A 254 5.77 -3.55 -16.69
C LYS A 254 5.90 -5.05 -16.43
N ALA A 255 7.05 -5.50 -15.94
CA ALA A 255 7.26 -6.91 -15.62
C ALA A 255 6.28 -7.40 -14.55
N PHE A 256 5.99 -6.58 -13.54
CA PHE A 256 4.98 -6.87 -12.53
C PHE A 256 3.57 -6.97 -13.12
N VAL A 257 3.15 -6.02 -13.96
CA VAL A 257 1.85 -6.05 -14.67
C VAL A 257 1.72 -7.28 -15.57
N ASP A 258 2.81 -7.71 -16.21
CA ASP A 258 2.82 -8.93 -17.01
C ASP A 258 2.71 -10.19 -16.17
N TYR A 259 3.25 -10.17 -14.97
CA TYR A 259 3.26 -11.34 -14.09
C TYR A 259 1.93 -11.56 -13.39
N GLU A 260 1.40 -10.51 -12.76
CA GLU A 260 0.19 -10.48 -11.93
C GLU A 260 -1.12 -10.67 -12.72
N PRO A 261 -2.22 -11.16 -12.11
CA PRO A 261 -3.49 -11.21 -12.82
C PRO A 261 -3.97 -9.78 -13.12
N ALA A 262 -4.69 -9.60 -14.22
CA ALA A 262 -5.10 -8.27 -14.64
C ALA A 262 -6.04 -7.62 -13.61
N GLU A 263 -6.80 -8.44 -12.89
CA GLU A 263 -7.77 -8.06 -11.86
C GLU A 263 -7.10 -7.57 -10.57
N ALA A 264 -5.79 -7.83 -10.37
CA ALA A 264 -5.06 -7.31 -9.22
C ALA A 264 -4.92 -5.78 -9.26
N ILE A 265 -4.96 -5.18 -10.46
CA ILE A 265 -4.91 -3.74 -10.65
C ILE A 265 -6.30 -3.26 -11.02
N ASP A 266 -6.81 -2.25 -10.32
CA ASP A 266 -8.14 -1.72 -10.57
C ASP A 266 -8.26 -1.17 -12.03
N PRO A 267 -9.46 -1.20 -12.62
CA PRO A 267 -9.65 -0.79 -14.02
C PRO A 267 -9.19 0.64 -14.33
N LEU A 268 -9.28 1.57 -13.37
CA LEU A 268 -8.87 2.96 -13.60
C LEU A 268 -7.35 3.06 -13.70
N THR A 269 -6.62 2.47 -12.74
CA THR A 269 -5.15 2.42 -12.77
C THR A 269 -4.65 1.67 -14.01
N ARG A 270 -5.28 0.55 -14.38
CA ARG A 270 -4.95 -0.15 -15.64
C ARG A 270 -5.17 0.71 -16.87
N GLY A 271 -6.26 1.48 -16.91
CA GLY A 271 -6.55 2.42 -17.99
C GLY A 271 -5.49 3.52 -18.12
N VAL A 272 -4.98 4.03 -17.00
CA VAL A 272 -3.85 4.99 -16.99
C VAL A 272 -2.57 4.33 -17.51
N LEU A 273 -2.22 3.14 -17.00
CA LEU A 273 -1.02 2.40 -17.44
C LEU A 273 -1.04 2.07 -18.94
N ALA A 274 -2.21 1.74 -19.49
CA ALA A 274 -2.36 1.47 -20.91
C ALA A 274 -1.97 2.67 -21.80
N LYS A 275 -2.18 3.91 -21.34
CA LYS A 275 -1.75 5.12 -22.07
C LYS A 275 -0.24 5.22 -22.23
N PHE A 276 0.50 4.64 -21.29
CA PHE A 276 1.97 4.59 -21.34
C PHE A 276 2.49 3.38 -22.11
N GLY A 277 1.60 2.53 -22.64
CA GLY A 277 1.99 1.25 -23.26
C GLY A 277 2.28 0.14 -22.24
N ILE A 278 1.97 0.33 -20.96
CA ILE A 278 2.07 -0.71 -19.94
C ILE A 278 0.77 -1.52 -19.96
N VAL A 279 0.75 -2.54 -20.82
CA VAL A 279 -0.38 -3.45 -21.01
C VAL A 279 0.10 -4.89 -20.85
N LYS A 280 -0.61 -5.69 -20.06
CA LYS A 280 -0.30 -7.11 -19.84
C LYS A 280 -0.17 -7.84 -21.18
N GLY A 281 0.95 -8.54 -21.37
CA GLY A 281 1.22 -9.37 -22.55
C GLY A 281 1.60 -8.60 -23.82
N LYS A 282 1.65 -7.25 -23.79
CA LYS A 282 2.13 -6.45 -24.93
C LYS A 282 3.54 -5.92 -24.67
N PRO A 283 4.40 -5.73 -25.69
CA PRO A 283 5.69 -5.09 -25.50
C PRO A 283 5.54 -3.66 -24.95
N PHE A 284 6.42 -3.29 -24.02
CA PHE A 284 6.54 -1.90 -23.56
C PHE A 284 7.62 -1.20 -24.40
N ALA A 285 7.18 -0.50 -25.44
CA ALA A 285 8.04 0.19 -26.40
C ALA A 285 7.62 1.67 -26.55
N PRO A 286 7.82 2.50 -25.49
CA PRO A 286 7.53 3.93 -25.57
C PRO A 286 8.42 4.61 -26.62
N THR A 287 7.85 5.57 -27.35
CA THR A 287 8.60 6.45 -28.26
C THR A 287 9.64 7.29 -27.51
N GLU A 288 10.62 7.87 -28.21
CA GLU A 288 11.64 8.74 -27.58
C GLU A 288 11.01 9.88 -26.77
N ARG A 289 9.96 10.52 -27.32
CA ARG A 289 9.18 11.58 -26.65
C ARG A 289 8.56 11.07 -25.34
N GLN A 290 7.91 9.89 -25.38
CA GLN A 290 7.31 9.28 -24.19
C GLN A 290 8.37 8.87 -23.16
N GLN A 291 9.51 8.33 -23.58
CA GLN A 291 10.62 7.98 -22.70
C GLN A 291 11.16 9.20 -21.95
N ALA A 292 11.29 10.34 -22.62
CA ALA A 292 11.71 11.59 -22.00
C ALA A 292 10.71 12.07 -20.91
N LEU A 293 9.40 11.97 -21.17
CA LEU A 293 8.36 12.33 -20.21
C LEU A 293 8.31 11.37 -19.01
N LEU A 294 8.41 10.06 -19.27
CA LEU A 294 8.48 9.03 -18.22
C LEU A 294 9.71 9.20 -17.32
N LYS A 295 10.86 9.58 -17.91
CA LYS A 295 12.07 9.94 -17.17
C LYS A 295 11.87 11.14 -16.28
N LYS A 296 11.35 12.23 -16.86
CA LYS A 296 11.02 13.44 -16.10
C LYS A 296 10.08 13.11 -14.94
N ALA A 297 9.12 12.20 -15.13
CA ALA A 297 8.17 11.82 -14.09
C ALA A 297 8.85 11.11 -12.91
N VAL A 298 9.72 10.13 -13.17
CA VAL A 298 10.44 9.41 -12.10
C VAL A 298 11.41 10.32 -11.35
N GLU A 299 12.01 11.31 -12.00
CA GLU A 299 12.89 12.29 -11.33
C GLU A 299 12.10 13.32 -10.50
N THR A 300 10.85 13.60 -10.87
CA THR A 300 10.04 14.68 -10.29
C THR A 300 9.12 14.18 -9.18
N ALA A 301 8.47 13.02 -9.35
CA ALA A 301 7.49 12.51 -8.39
C ALA A 301 8.06 12.31 -6.97
N PRO A 302 9.27 11.73 -6.77
CA PRO A 302 9.87 11.64 -5.43
C PRO A 302 10.09 13.00 -4.78
N LYS A 303 10.48 14.02 -5.55
CA LYS A 303 10.67 15.40 -5.06
C LYS A 303 9.32 16.02 -4.68
N MET A 304 8.25 15.73 -5.43
CA MET A 304 6.90 16.14 -5.06
C MET A 304 6.44 15.49 -3.75
N ILE A 305 6.65 14.18 -3.58
CA ILE A 305 6.35 13.47 -2.33
C ILE A 305 7.16 14.05 -1.16
N LEU A 306 8.44 14.34 -1.37
CA LEU A 306 9.28 14.96 -0.34
C LEU A 306 8.78 16.38 0.00
N ALA A 307 8.41 17.18 -1.00
CA ALA A 307 7.90 18.53 -0.80
C ALA A 307 6.58 18.55 -0.02
N THR A 308 5.65 17.62 -0.31
CA THR A 308 4.39 17.53 0.47
C THR A 308 4.65 17.15 1.93
N ARG A 309 5.67 16.32 2.20
CA ARG A 309 6.10 16.01 3.56
C ARG A 309 6.78 17.19 4.24
N GLN A 310 7.65 17.90 3.53
CA GLN A 310 8.37 19.06 4.06
C GLN A 310 7.42 20.21 4.43
N LEU A 311 6.44 20.49 3.58
CA LEU A 311 5.49 21.59 3.79
C LEU A 311 4.30 21.20 4.69
N GLY A 312 3.97 19.90 4.77
CA GLY A 312 2.81 19.42 5.49
C GLY A 312 1.50 19.96 4.89
N ARG A 313 0.42 19.88 5.68
CA ARG A 313 -0.89 20.40 5.26
C ARG A 313 -1.02 21.88 5.64
N PRO A 314 -1.51 22.76 4.75
CA PRO A 314 -1.80 24.15 5.10
C PRO A 314 -2.79 24.30 6.25
N ASP A 315 -3.75 23.36 6.35
CA ASP A 315 -4.77 23.34 7.40
C ASP A 315 -4.26 22.79 8.75
N LYS A 316 -3.01 22.30 8.81
CA LYS A 316 -2.36 21.73 10.00
C LYS A 316 -3.14 20.61 10.70
N ARG A 317 -4.17 20.03 10.06
CA ARG A 317 -5.01 18.98 10.68
C ARG A 317 -4.28 17.66 10.91
N ASN A 318 -3.09 17.52 10.33
CA ASN A 318 -2.19 16.41 10.57
C ASN A 318 -1.32 16.61 11.83
N LEU A 319 -1.31 17.77 12.47
CA LEU A 319 -0.47 17.99 13.66
C LEU A 319 -1.16 17.44 14.91
N TYR A 320 -0.44 16.65 15.70
CA TYR A 320 -0.88 16.22 17.04
C TYR A 320 -0.87 17.38 18.02
N TYR A 321 0.15 18.23 17.92
CA TYR A 321 0.32 19.40 18.76
C TYR A 321 0.41 20.61 17.86
N THR A 322 -0.44 21.61 18.09
CA THR A 322 -0.52 22.81 17.25
C THR A 322 0.75 23.67 17.31
N ASP A 323 1.54 23.51 18.37
CA ASP A 323 2.82 24.19 18.63
C ASP A 323 4.05 23.37 18.20
N ARG A 324 3.90 22.12 17.77
CA ARG A 324 5.01 21.25 17.37
C ARG A 324 4.84 20.68 15.97
N GLN A 325 5.93 20.23 15.37
CA GLN A 325 5.93 19.60 14.04
C GLN A 325 5.63 18.09 14.11
N CYS A 326 5.10 17.59 15.22
CA CYS A 326 4.72 16.20 15.36
C CYS A 326 3.41 16.00 14.60
N SER A 327 3.50 15.35 13.45
CA SER A 327 2.35 15.04 12.62
C SER A 327 1.98 13.56 12.69
N GLY A 328 0.74 13.24 12.35
CA GLY A 328 0.18 11.92 12.11
C GLY A 328 -0.87 12.01 11.02
N ASP A 329 -1.27 10.89 10.42
CA ASP A 329 -2.40 10.93 9.49
C ASP A 329 -3.67 11.28 10.26
N GLY A 330 -4.21 12.46 9.93
CA GLY A 330 -5.34 13.13 10.59
C GLY A 330 -6.69 12.43 10.39
N GLY A 331 -6.72 11.14 10.64
CA GLY A 331 -7.90 10.36 10.98
C GLY A 331 -7.51 9.51 12.18
N GLU A 332 -7.95 9.91 13.37
CA GLU A 332 -7.97 9.01 14.51
C GLU A 332 -8.85 7.83 14.10
N THR A 333 -8.25 6.70 13.74
CA THR A 333 -8.99 5.44 13.69
C THR A 333 -9.54 5.27 15.10
N LYS A 334 -10.87 5.30 15.24
CA LYS A 334 -11.54 5.05 16.51
C LYS A 334 -11.34 3.56 16.84
N TRP A 335 -10.16 3.22 17.34
CA TRP A 335 -9.79 1.88 17.82
C TRP A 335 -10.59 1.52 19.07
N VAL A 336 -11.03 2.55 19.78
CA VAL A 336 -11.88 2.47 20.95
C VAL A 336 -13.29 2.81 20.50
N VAL A 337 -14.20 1.85 20.63
CA VAL A 337 -15.64 2.13 20.67
C VAL A 337 -15.86 2.85 22.00
N PRO A 338 -16.21 4.16 22.04
CA PRO A 338 -16.26 4.93 23.29
C PRO A 338 -17.12 4.27 24.38
N GLU A 339 -18.17 3.57 23.95
CA GLU A 339 -19.11 2.83 24.80
C GLU A 339 -18.47 1.59 25.46
N LYS A 340 -17.35 1.09 24.91
CA LYS A 340 -16.60 -0.09 25.41
C LYS A 340 -15.27 0.25 26.06
N PHE A 341 -14.86 1.52 26.04
CA PHE A 341 -13.54 1.97 26.49
C PHE A 341 -13.18 1.46 27.89
N PHE A 342 -14.05 1.65 28.88
CA PHE A 342 -13.75 1.30 30.27
C PHE A 342 -13.73 -0.22 30.51
N GLU A 343 -14.48 -0.98 29.72
CA GLU A 343 -14.48 -2.45 29.76
C GLU A 343 -13.15 -2.98 29.19
N GLU A 344 -12.82 -2.60 27.95
CA GLU A 344 -11.59 -3.02 27.27
C GLU A 344 -10.33 -2.52 27.98
N PHE A 345 -10.34 -1.30 28.52
CA PHE A 345 -9.22 -0.77 29.29
C PHE A 345 -9.00 -1.53 30.60
N GLY A 346 -10.08 -1.98 31.24
CA GLY A 346 -10.02 -2.87 32.41
C GLY A 346 -9.38 -4.22 32.10
N GLU A 347 -9.79 -4.85 31.00
CA GLU A 347 -9.20 -6.11 30.54
C GLU A 347 -7.70 -5.97 30.23
N VAL A 348 -7.31 -4.90 29.54
CA VAL A 348 -5.91 -4.63 29.19
C VAL A 348 -5.06 -4.41 30.45
N LEU A 349 -5.54 -3.60 31.41
CA LEU A 349 -4.84 -3.35 32.68
C LEU A 349 -4.71 -4.59 33.57
N ALA A 350 -5.60 -5.57 33.43
CA ALA A 350 -5.50 -6.85 34.14
C ALA A 350 -4.51 -7.81 33.45
N SER A 351 -4.28 -7.64 32.15
CA SER A 351 -3.42 -8.52 31.35
C SER A 351 -1.93 -8.13 31.35
N VAL A 352 -1.58 -6.93 31.81
CA VAL A 352 -0.21 -6.40 31.80
C VAL A 352 0.16 -5.88 33.20
N ASP A 353 1.18 -6.47 33.80
CA ASP A 353 1.73 -6.00 35.08
C ASP A 353 2.52 -4.69 34.92
N PRO A 354 2.49 -3.78 35.91
CA PRO A 354 3.29 -2.57 35.90
C PRO A 354 4.79 -2.88 35.95
N LEU A 355 5.58 -2.16 35.16
CA LEU A 355 7.04 -2.20 35.26
C LEU A 355 7.53 -1.37 36.47
N PRO A 356 8.77 -1.61 36.95
CA PRO A 356 9.37 -0.80 38.01
C PRO A 356 9.36 0.70 37.66
N GLY A 357 8.70 1.51 38.49
CA GLY A 357 8.50 2.95 38.28
C GLY A 357 7.16 3.34 37.63
N GLU A 358 6.37 2.38 37.14
CA GLU A 358 5.04 2.60 36.57
C GLU A 358 3.91 2.30 37.57
N GLU A 359 4.20 1.85 38.79
CA GLU A 359 3.21 1.39 39.76
C GLU A 359 2.22 2.49 40.16
N ALA A 360 2.72 3.72 40.32
CA ALA A 360 1.88 4.88 40.64
C ALA A 360 0.93 5.24 39.49
N LEU A 361 1.35 5.01 38.25
CA LEU A 361 0.56 5.28 37.06
C LEU A 361 -0.55 4.23 36.90
N TYR A 362 -0.24 2.94 37.09
CA TYR A 362 -1.24 1.87 37.10
C TYR A 362 -2.24 2.01 38.25
N ALA A 363 -1.79 2.49 39.41
CA ALA A 363 -2.70 2.83 40.52
C ALA A 363 -3.67 3.96 40.13
N GLN A 364 -3.20 5.00 39.43
CA GLN A 364 -4.06 6.07 38.92
C GLN A 364 -5.08 5.57 37.88
N PHE A 365 -4.68 4.66 36.99
CA PHE A 365 -5.61 4.07 36.02
C PHE A 365 -6.67 3.18 36.67
N ARG A 366 -6.31 2.39 37.69
CA ARG A 366 -7.28 1.61 38.46
C ARG A 366 -8.26 2.52 39.21
N LEU A 367 -7.77 3.63 39.76
CA LEU A 367 -8.62 4.62 40.43
C LEU A 367 -9.59 5.32 39.46
N LEU A 368 -9.16 5.53 38.22
CA LEU A 368 -10.00 6.03 37.14
C LEU A 368 -11.10 5.02 36.77
N LEU A 369 -10.77 3.73 36.63
CA LEU A 369 -11.75 2.66 36.39
C LEU A 369 -12.78 2.59 37.52
N ASP A 370 -12.33 2.64 38.77
CA ASP A 370 -13.21 2.63 39.95
C ASP A 370 -14.14 3.86 39.99
N SER A 371 -13.66 5.01 39.51
CA SER A 371 -14.45 6.24 39.44
C SER A 371 -15.48 6.16 38.32
N ALA A 372 -15.11 5.64 37.16
CA ALA A 372 -16.01 5.44 36.02
C ALA A 372 -17.06 4.33 36.28
N ALA A 373 -16.78 3.35 37.13
CA ALA A 373 -17.76 2.37 37.58
C ALA A 373 -18.82 2.97 38.52
N LYS A 374 -18.48 4.05 39.24
CA LYS A 374 -19.37 4.72 40.22
C LYS A 374 -20.16 5.88 39.62
N ASP A 375 -19.71 6.43 38.49
CA ASP A 375 -20.39 7.51 37.77
C ASP A 375 -20.71 7.08 36.32
N PRO A 376 -21.94 6.60 36.04
CA PRO A 376 -22.36 6.17 34.71
C PRO A 376 -22.25 7.28 33.64
N SER A 377 -22.28 8.56 34.03
CA SER A 377 -22.14 9.68 33.09
C SER A 377 -20.74 9.77 32.46
N MET A 378 -19.72 9.19 33.12
CA MET A 378 -18.38 9.05 32.57
C MET A 378 -18.33 8.01 31.44
N GLN A 379 -19.20 6.99 31.47
CA GLN A 379 -19.29 5.96 30.44
C GLN A 379 -19.98 6.46 29.17
N GLU A 380 -20.95 7.36 29.29
CA GLU A 380 -21.66 7.94 28.14
C GLU A 380 -20.82 8.99 27.37
N HIS A 381 -19.89 9.67 28.05
CA HIS A 381 -19.05 10.73 27.47
C HIS A 381 -17.59 10.70 27.96
N PRO A 382 -16.81 9.65 27.64
CA PRO A 382 -15.43 9.49 28.12
C PRO A 382 -14.50 10.65 27.72
N GLY A 383 -14.80 11.37 26.63
CA GLY A 383 -14.00 12.51 26.15
C GLY A 383 -14.17 13.83 26.94
N ARG A 384 -15.17 13.97 27.83
CA ARG A 384 -15.41 15.22 28.57
C ARG A 384 -14.53 15.41 29.81
N TYR A 385 -14.08 14.31 30.42
CA TYR A 385 -13.42 14.36 31.73
C TYR A 385 -11.88 14.47 31.66
N GLY A 386 -11.30 14.49 30.45
CA GLY A 386 -9.87 14.75 30.22
C GLY A 386 -9.52 16.22 29.91
N HIS A 387 -10.47 17.15 29.98
CA HIS A 387 -10.31 18.51 29.43
C HIS A 387 -9.78 19.57 30.40
N ARG A 388 -9.50 19.22 31.67
CA ARG A 388 -9.08 20.22 32.67
C ARG A 388 -7.57 20.39 32.86
N ASP A 389 -6.75 19.45 32.41
CA ASP A 389 -5.31 19.60 32.36
C ASP A 389 -4.82 19.08 31.00
N GLY A 390 -4.24 19.97 30.19
CA GLY A 390 -3.86 19.66 28.82
C GLY A 390 -3.00 18.39 28.72
N GLY A 391 -3.57 17.34 28.14
CA GLY A 391 -2.83 16.11 27.87
C GLY A 391 -3.72 15.00 27.31
N GLY A 392 -3.46 14.58 26.07
CA GLY A 392 -4.06 13.38 25.45
C GLY A 392 -3.58 12.05 26.06
N GLY A 393 -3.49 11.97 27.39
CA GLY A 393 -2.85 10.87 28.13
C GLY A 393 -3.58 9.53 28.04
N HIS A 394 -4.92 9.53 28.00
CA HIS A 394 -5.72 8.29 27.99
C HIS A 394 -5.50 7.46 26.72
N GLN A 395 -5.43 8.13 25.58
CA GLN A 395 -5.10 7.49 24.31
C GLN A 395 -3.60 7.19 24.18
N ALA A 396 -2.71 8.00 24.76
CA ALA A 396 -1.28 7.70 24.76
C ALA A 396 -0.95 6.40 25.50
N VAL A 397 -1.70 6.08 26.57
CA VAL A 397 -1.53 4.87 27.39
C VAL A 397 -2.07 3.64 26.68
N LEU A 398 -3.28 3.72 26.11
CA LEU A 398 -3.81 2.65 25.26
C LEU A 398 -2.99 2.47 23.97
N ARG A 399 -2.41 3.54 23.44
CA ARG A 399 -1.49 3.49 22.29
C ARG A 399 -0.14 2.94 22.68
N MET A 400 0.37 3.16 23.90
CA MET A 400 1.54 2.45 24.45
C MET A 400 1.23 0.97 24.65
N ALA A 401 0.05 0.63 25.18
CA ALA A 401 -0.38 -0.75 25.36
C ALA A 401 -0.60 -1.43 24.00
N ALA A 402 -1.23 -0.76 23.03
CA ALA A 402 -1.40 -1.21 21.65
C ALA A 402 -0.05 -1.29 20.92
N GLN A 403 0.85 -0.32 21.04
CA GLN A 403 2.20 -0.40 20.46
C GLN A 403 3.02 -1.54 21.06
N ARG A 404 2.87 -1.80 22.37
CA ARG A 404 3.50 -2.94 23.07
C ARG A 404 2.86 -4.29 22.72
N THR A 405 1.57 -4.36 22.37
CA THR A 405 0.85 -5.61 22.04
C THR A 405 0.70 -5.90 20.54
N THR A 406 0.74 -4.88 19.69
CA THR A 406 0.39 -4.98 18.27
C THR A 406 1.51 -4.49 17.33
N GLY A 407 2.52 -3.77 17.81
CA GLY A 407 3.72 -3.44 17.03
C GLY A 407 3.46 -2.68 15.70
N TRP A 408 2.32 -2.01 15.52
CA TRP A 408 1.98 -1.36 14.25
C TRP A 408 2.89 -0.18 13.94
N GLN A 409 3.64 -0.27 12.83
CA GLN A 409 4.37 0.87 12.27
C GLN A 409 4.43 0.87 10.74
N TRP A 410 3.68 0.01 10.05
CA TRP A 410 3.87 -0.23 8.60
C TRP A 410 2.72 0.20 7.67
N LEU A 411 1.64 0.79 8.19
CA LEU A 411 0.65 1.50 7.36
C LEU A 411 0.87 3.02 7.29
N GLU A 412 1.98 3.51 7.83
CA GLU A 412 2.36 4.91 7.75
C GLU A 412 3.64 5.05 6.91
N PRO A 413 3.58 5.47 5.63
CA PRO A 413 4.77 6.02 4.98
C PRO A 413 5.21 7.29 5.73
N LEU A 414 6.21 7.22 6.61
CA LEU A 414 6.81 8.37 7.31
C LEU A 414 5.93 9.15 8.32
N HIS A 415 4.77 8.65 8.77
CA HIS A 415 3.80 9.52 9.47
C HIS A 415 4.00 9.72 10.97
N GLN A 416 5.05 9.20 11.61
CA GLN A 416 5.38 9.56 13.00
C GLN A 416 6.84 9.95 13.12
N GLN A 417 7.13 11.23 12.89
CA GLN A 417 8.38 11.85 13.29
C GLN A 417 8.04 13.16 14.02
N CYS A 418 8.31 13.22 15.33
CA CYS A 418 8.69 14.51 15.92
C CYS A 418 10.14 14.76 15.47
N PRO A 419 10.44 15.83 14.71
CA PRO A 419 11.83 16.15 14.44
C PRO A 419 12.52 16.50 15.77
N VAL A 420 13.36 15.59 16.27
CA VAL A 420 14.41 15.97 17.22
C VAL A 420 15.42 16.76 16.41
N ARG A 421 15.69 18.00 16.80
CA ARG A 421 16.76 18.83 16.21
C ARG A 421 18.11 18.13 16.41
N HIS A 422 18.49 17.25 15.50
CA HIS A 422 19.89 16.93 15.31
C HIS A 422 20.46 17.92 14.30
N ARG A 423 21.32 18.82 14.79
CA ARG A 423 22.25 19.56 13.93
C ARG A 423 23.03 18.54 13.13
N LEU A 424 22.95 18.65 11.81
CA LEU A 424 23.88 18.01 10.88
C LEU A 424 25.31 18.47 11.26
N LEU A 425 26.17 17.51 11.60
CA LEU A 425 27.62 17.60 11.47
C LEU A 425 28.04 16.56 10.43
#